data_AF-A0A6J8BLR6-F1
#
_entry.id   AF-A0A6J8BLR6-F1
#
_cell.length_a   1.000
_cell.length_b   1.000
_cell.length_c   1.000
_cell.angle_alpha   90.00
_cell.angle_beta   90.00
_cell.angle_gamma   90.00
#
_symmetry.space_group_name_H-M   'P 1'
#
loop_
_entity.id
_entity.type
_entity.pdbx_description
1 polymer ?
#
loop_
_entity_poly.entity_id
_entity_poly.type
_entity_poly.pdbx_seq_one_letter_code
_entity_poly.pdbx_strand_id
1 'polypeptide(L)'
;MAIYSTSGFLIFCLIQNSVANHANVHLKLPTEIRLGQQLKFDCETSSVISATKSRQWRGGANNKLLCYDGTTVDPTKYKEKMINQTNYELIVEEASENDLECPYACRVGFDIDQKFLKVNENNFVQLPDKKFTKVDYQMQNGQARLILVLFKVFPKPVCKLKNQERVLPETNATKSVVLYNVTYRLESSESIIPCGEQLDIECKVGKERYFVPVKNSITCNSSKTSKDSATSLVTIVGVCVACISFVGLAVLWAHCKRKKKHNGEYKRAVNKAEGMNLTI
;
A
#
# COMPACT_ATOMS: atom_id res chain seq x y z
N MET A 1 64.15 -61.47 -42.47
CA MET A 1 64.39 -60.03 -42.58
C MET A 1 63.07 -59.40 -43.00
N ALA A 2 62.29 -58.88 -42.05
CA ALA A 2 60.93 -58.38 -42.29
C ALA A 2 60.88 -56.91 -41.88
N ILE A 3 60.33 -56.08 -42.76
CA ILE A 3 60.27 -54.63 -42.67
C ILE A 3 58.92 -54.21 -42.09
N TYR A 4 58.97 -53.16 -41.27
CA TYR A 4 57.94 -52.53 -40.45
C TYR A 4 56.63 -52.14 -41.18
N SER A 5 55.52 -52.19 -40.43
CA SER A 5 54.39 -51.25 -40.58
C SER A 5 53.64 -51.14 -39.25
N THR A 6 54.21 -50.39 -38.31
CA THR A 6 53.50 -49.92 -37.11
C THR A 6 52.63 -48.73 -37.49
N SER A 7 51.35 -48.99 -37.74
CA SER A 7 50.32 -47.97 -37.91
C SER A 7 50.13 -47.23 -36.58
N GLY A 8 50.79 -46.09 -36.43
CA GLY A 8 50.58 -45.16 -35.33
C GLY A 8 49.19 -44.55 -35.45
N PHE A 9 48.25 -45.03 -34.62
CA PHE A 9 47.03 -44.30 -34.33
C PHE A 9 47.38 -43.10 -33.44
N LEU A 10 47.70 -41.98 -34.07
CA LEU A 10 47.63 -40.67 -33.43
C LEU A 10 46.15 -40.39 -33.15
N ILE A 11 45.71 -40.68 -31.92
CA ILE A 11 44.50 -40.11 -31.38
C ILE A 11 44.74 -38.60 -31.29
N PHE A 12 44.29 -37.88 -32.31
CA PHE A 12 44.08 -36.45 -32.21
C PHE A 12 43.01 -36.24 -31.14
N CYS A 13 43.44 -35.99 -29.91
CA CYS A 13 42.67 -35.16 -29.00
C CYS A 13 42.50 -33.82 -29.70
N LEU A 14 41.40 -33.67 -30.42
CA LEU A 14 40.80 -32.37 -30.69
C LEU A 14 40.52 -31.77 -29.32
N ILE A 15 41.51 -31.06 -28.79
CA ILE A 15 41.29 -29.98 -27.84
C ILE A 15 40.47 -28.98 -28.64
N GLN A 16 39.15 -29.17 -28.65
CA GLN A 16 38.23 -28.08 -28.87
C GLN A 16 38.56 -27.09 -27.77
N ASN A 17 39.42 -26.13 -28.09
CA ASN A 17 39.45 -24.84 -27.43
C ASN A 17 38.04 -24.28 -27.60
N SER A 18 37.10 -24.70 -26.76
CA SER A 18 35.86 -23.98 -26.56
C SER A 18 36.33 -22.67 -25.95
N VAL A 19 36.60 -21.68 -26.79
CA VAL A 19 36.59 -20.30 -26.37
C VAL A 19 35.29 -20.18 -25.60
N ALA A 20 35.38 -19.95 -24.30
CA ALA A 20 34.21 -19.80 -23.46
C ALA A 20 33.45 -18.61 -24.04
N ASN A 21 32.47 -18.89 -24.90
CA ASN A 21 31.64 -17.86 -25.50
C ASN A 21 30.84 -17.29 -24.34
N HIS A 22 31.34 -16.20 -23.77
CA HIS A 22 30.64 -15.44 -22.75
C HIS A 22 29.30 -15.01 -23.34
N ALA A 23 28.21 -15.37 -22.67
CA ALA A 23 26.87 -15.06 -23.14
C ALA A 23 26.54 -13.57 -22.99
N ASN A 24 27.38 -12.81 -22.27
CA ASN A 24 27.23 -11.40 -21.90
C ASN A 24 25.78 -11.06 -21.51
N VAL A 25 25.49 -11.21 -20.23
CA VAL A 25 24.14 -11.15 -19.69
C VAL A 25 23.77 -9.72 -19.34
N HIS A 26 22.55 -9.31 -19.65
CA HIS A 26 22.03 -7.96 -19.39
C HIS A 26 20.62 -8.03 -18.81
N LEU A 27 20.49 -7.61 -17.55
CA LEU A 27 19.22 -7.51 -16.84
C LEU A 27 18.56 -6.16 -17.12
N LYS A 28 17.29 -6.14 -17.52
CA LYS A 28 16.46 -4.93 -17.60
C LYS A 28 15.40 -4.95 -16.50
N LEU A 29 15.32 -3.85 -15.76
CA LEU A 29 14.33 -3.65 -14.71
C LEU A 29 13.03 -3.08 -15.29
N PRO A 30 11.87 -3.33 -14.67
CA PRO A 30 10.61 -2.71 -15.07
C PRO A 30 10.68 -1.18 -14.93
N THR A 31 10.06 -0.47 -15.88
CA THR A 31 10.05 1.00 -15.94
C THR A 31 8.95 1.64 -15.12
N GLU A 32 7.83 0.92 -14.92
CA GLU A 32 6.71 1.35 -14.09
C GLU A 32 6.37 0.21 -13.13
N ILE A 33 6.12 0.56 -11.86
CA ILE A 33 5.91 -0.39 -10.77
C ILE A 33 4.56 -0.06 -10.15
N ARG A 34 3.72 -1.07 -9.96
CA ARG A 34 2.43 -0.95 -9.27
C ARG A 34 2.25 -2.15 -8.35
N LEU A 35 1.88 -1.89 -7.10
CA LEU A 35 1.58 -2.95 -6.14
C LEU A 35 0.35 -3.75 -6.59
N GLY A 36 0.35 -5.05 -6.32
CA GLY A 36 -0.69 -6.00 -6.74
C GLY A 36 -0.65 -6.39 -8.22
N GLN A 37 0.22 -5.78 -9.03
CA GLN A 37 0.40 -6.14 -10.45
C GLN A 37 1.65 -7.00 -10.66
N GLN A 38 1.80 -7.57 -11.85
CA GLN A 38 3.00 -8.32 -12.21
C GLN A 38 4.19 -7.38 -12.43
N LEU A 39 5.36 -7.76 -11.93
CA LEU A 39 6.63 -7.17 -12.36
C LEU A 39 7.30 -8.09 -13.36
N LYS A 40 7.86 -7.50 -14.41
CA LYS A 40 8.54 -8.21 -15.48
C LYS A 40 9.97 -7.72 -15.58
N PHE A 41 10.89 -8.67 -15.56
CA PHE A 41 12.32 -8.42 -15.68
C PHE A 41 12.82 -9.18 -16.89
N ASP A 42 13.44 -8.49 -17.83
CA ASP A 42 14.02 -9.12 -19.01
C ASP A 42 15.49 -9.41 -18.78
N CYS A 43 15.94 -10.57 -19.20
CA CYS A 43 17.35 -10.93 -19.22
C CYS A 43 17.77 -11.28 -20.64
N GLU A 44 18.62 -10.44 -21.21
CA GLU A 44 19.11 -10.57 -22.58
C GLU A 44 20.56 -11.08 -22.58
N THR A 45 20.92 -11.80 -23.63
CA THR A 45 22.26 -12.32 -23.87
C THR A 45 22.72 -11.90 -25.26
N SER A 46 24.03 -11.70 -25.43
CA SER A 46 24.62 -11.34 -26.74
C SER A 46 24.66 -12.50 -27.73
N SER A 47 24.41 -13.73 -27.27
CA SER A 47 24.48 -14.95 -28.08
C SER A 47 23.43 -15.97 -27.63
N VAL A 48 23.03 -16.86 -28.54
CA VAL A 48 22.11 -17.97 -28.22
C VAL A 48 22.57 -18.75 -26.99
N ILE A 49 21.64 -18.96 -26.06
CA ILE A 49 21.87 -19.75 -24.85
C ILE A 49 21.99 -21.23 -25.26
N SER A 50 23.21 -21.77 -25.17
CA SER A 50 23.46 -23.19 -25.41
C SER A 50 22.65 -24.07 -24.46
N ALA A 51 22.16 -25.22 -24.94
CA ALA A 51 21.49 -26.23 -24.12
C ALA A 51 22.37 -26.78 -22.98
N THR A 52 23.69 -26.59 -23.04
CA THR A 52 24.65 -26.97 -22.00
C THR A 52 24.82 -25.92 -20.90
N LYS A 53 24.23 -24.72 -21.04
CA LYS A 53 24.30 -23.66 -20.04
C LYS A 53 22.98 -23.54 -19.29
N SER A 54 23.05 -23.57 -17.96
CA SER A 54 21.90 -23.32 -17.10
C SER A 54 21.54 -21.84 -17.02
N ARG A 55 20.26 -21.52 -16.99
CA ARG A 55 19.71 -20.20 -16.67
C ARG A 55 19.27 -20.16 -15.23
N GLN A 56 19.54 -19.05 -14.55
CA GLN A 56 19.19 -18.87 -13.15
C GLN A 56 18.70 -17.45 -12.87
N TRP A 57 17.72 -17.33 -11.97
CA TRP A 57 17.34 -16.09 -11.32
C TRP A 57 17.56 -16.17 -9.82
N ARG A 58 18.04 -15.08 -9.22
CA ARG A 58 18.27 -14.96 -7.78
C ARG A 58 17.85 -13.59 -7.24
N GLY A 59 17.56 -13.53 -5.94
CA GLY A 59 17.30 -12.28 -5.21
C GLY A 59 15.86 -12.16 -4.72
N GLY A 60 15.18 -11.07 -5.07
CA GLY A 60 13.78 -10.83 -4.70
C GLY A 60 13.56 -10.64 -3.20
N ALA A 61 12.29 -10.63 -2.79
CA ALA A 61 11.90 -10.39 -1.41
C ALA A 61 12.57 -11.38 -0.45
N ASN A 62 13.27 -10.85 0.56
CA ASN A 62 14.01 -11.64 1.55
C ASN A 62 15.03 -12.63 0.94
N ASN A 63 15.54 -12.36 -0.27
CA ASN A 63 16.42 -13.26 -1.03
C ASN A 63 15.85 -14.66 -1.27
N LYS A 64 14.51 -14.79 -1.34
CA LYS A 64 13.83 -16.08 -1.53
C LYS A 64 13.67 -16.49 -2.98
N LEU A 65 13.94 -15.61 -3.95
CA LEU A 65 13.94 -16.00 -5.36
C LEU A 65 15.14 -16.93 -5.62
N LEU A 66 14.81 -18.15 -5.99
CA LEU A 66 15.73 -19.10 -6.61
C LEU A 66 14.98 -19.80 -7.73
N CYS A 67 15.29 -19.44 -8.98
CA CYS A 67 14.78 -20.11 -10.17
C CYS A 67 15.93 -20.68 -10.98
N TYR A 68 15.78 -21.90 -11.46
CA TYR A 68 16.74 -22.65 -12.26
C TYR A 68 16.01 -23.28 -13.45
N ASP A 69 16.39 -22.87 -14.67
CA ASP A 69 15.82 -23.35 -15.94
C ASP A 69 14.29 -23.51 -15.92
N GLY A 70 13.58 -22.45 -15.50
CA GLY A 70 12.11 -22.43 -15.45
C GLY A 70 11.51 -22.86 -14.10
N THR A 71 12.26 -23.58 -13.25
CA THR A 71 11.75 -24.14 -11.99
C THR A 71 12.11 -23.24 -10.83
N THR A 72 11.15 -22.89 -9.97
CA THR A 72 11.38 -22.01 -8.80
C THR A 72 10.93 -22.67 -7.50
N VAL A 73 11.53 -22.26 -6.39
CA VAL A 73 11.12 -22.68 -5.04
C VAL A 73 9.74 -22.15 -4.64
N ASP A 74 9.28 -21.07 -5.29
CA ASP A 74 7.96 -20.48 -5.05
C ASP A 74 7.27 -20.17 -6.40
N PRO A 75 6.59 -21.17 -7.00
CA PRO A 75 5.98 -21.06 -8.32
C PRO A 75 4.67 -20.25 -8.35
N THR A 76 4.10 -19.93 -7.19
CA THR A 76 2.94 -19.03 -7.12
C THR A 76 3.38 -17.57 -7.20
N LYS A 77 4.57 -17.26 -6.68
CA LYS A 77 5.15 -15.91 -6.71
C LYS A 77 6.03 -15.62 -7.92
N TYR A 78 6.84 -16.58 -8.36
CA TYR A 78 7.83 -16.36 -9.42
C TYR A 78 7.59 -17.31 -10.59
N LYS A 79 7.76 -16.81 -11.81
CA LYS A 79 7.74 -17.63 -13.03
C LYS A 79 8.83 -17.17 -13.97
N GLU A 80 9.51 -18.10 -14.63
CA GLU A 80 10.39 -17.79 -15.74
C GLU A 80 9.71 -18.17 -17.05
N LYS A 81 9.86 -17.33 -18.06
CA LYS A 81 9.38 -17.57 -19.41
C LYS A 81 10.50 -17.38 -20.42
N MET A 82 10.72 -18.38 -21.27
CA MET A 82 11.58 -18.24 -22.43
C MET A 82 10.86 -17.45 -23.52
N ILE A 83 11.39 -16.29 -23.90
CA ILE A 83 10.83 -15.48 -25.00
C ILE A 83 11.42 -15.95 -26.32
N ASN A 84 12.74 -16.07 -26.39
CA ASN A 84 13.48 -16.63 -27.51
C ASN A 84 14.85 -17.14 -27.04
N GLN A 85 15.69 -17.63 -27.95
CA GLN A 85 16.98 -18.24 -27.59
C GLN A 85 18.01 -17.29 -26.96
N THR A 86 17.78 -15.97 -26.97
CA THR A 86 18.68 -14.96 -26.39
C THR A 86 18.05 -14.13 -25.27
N ASN A 87 16.76 -14.30 -25.01
CA ASN A 87 16.01 -13.49 -24.05
C ASN A 87 15.02 -14.33 -23.23
N TYR A 88 15.11 -14.22 -21.91
CA TYR A 88 14.21 -14.83 -20.94
C TYR A 88 13.71 -13.82 -19.92
N GLU A 89 12.46 -13.99 -19.51
CA GLU A 89 11.75 -13.07 -18.62
C GLU A 89 11.53 -13.74 -17.25
N LEU A 90 11.75 -12.99 -16.17
CA LEU A 90 11.21 -13.31 -14.85
C LEU A 90 9.94 -12.50 -14.61
N ILE A 91 8.89 -13.20 -14.20
CA ILE A 91 7.61 -12.64 -13.80
C ILE A 91 7.49 -12.81 -12.29
N VAL A 92 7.34 -11.69 -11.57
CA VAL A 92 6.95 -11.67 -10.15
C VAL A 92 5.45 -11.38 -10.09
N GLU A 93 4.68 -12.36 -9.66
CA GLU A 93 3.23 -12.25 -9.49
C GLU A 93 2.90 -11.35 -8.29
N GLU A 94 1.82 -10.57 -8.39
CA GLU A 94 1.28 -9.73 -7.30
C GLU A 94 2.35 -8.97 -6.49
N ALA A 95 2.97 -7.96 -7.11
CA ALA A 95 4.02 -7.16 -6.49
C ALA A 95 3.62 -6.62 -5.11
N SER A 96 4.47 -6.85 -4.13
CA SER A 96 4.28 -6.45 -2.75
C SER A 96 5.33 -5.43 -2.33
N GLU A 97 5.13 -4.77 -1.18
CA GLU A 97 6.11 -3.84 -0.60
C GLU A 97 7.47 -4.50 -0.39
N ASN A 98 7.50 -5.82 -0.14
CA ASN A 98 8.72 -6.57 0.12
C ASN A 98 9.52 -6.87 -1.16
N ASP A 99 8.91 -6.73 -2.34
CA ASP A 99 9.58 -6.95 -3.63
C ASP A 99 10.34 -5.71 -4.11
N LEU A 100 10.04 -4.55 -3.50
CA LEU A 100 10.67 -3.26 -3.76
C LEU A 100 12.01 -3.15 -3.03
N GLU A 101 12.91 -2.30 -3.54
CA GLU A 101 14.24 -2.08 -2.95
C GLU A 101 14.98 -3.40 -2.71
N CYS A 102 14.87 -4.34 -3.66
CA CYS A 102 15.50 -5.66 -3.60
C CYS A 102 16.49 -5.86 -4.76
N PRO A 103 17.57 -6.63 -4.56
CA PRO A 103 18.43 -7.07 -5.65
C PRO A 103 17.74 -8.16 -6.47
N TYR A 104 17.92 -8.10 -7.79
CA TYR A 104 17.56 -9.16 -8.73
C TYR A 104 18.77 -9.44 -9.60
N ALA A 105 19.03 -10.72 -9.84
CA ALA A 105 20.12 -11.16 -10.70
C ALA A 105 19.62 -12.20 -11.69
N CYS A 106 20.08 -12.09 -12.93
CA CYS A 106 19.93 -13.13 -13.93
C CYS A 106 21.31 -13.65 -14.34
N ARG A 107 21.42 -14.97 -14.51
CA ARG A 107 22.68 -15.67 -14.76
C ARG A 107 22.51 -16.72 -15.85
N VAL A 108 23.49 -16.83 -16.74
CA VAL A 108 23.60 -17.88 -17.75
C VAL A 108 24.99 -18.51 -17.69
N GLY A 109 25.09 -19.77 -17.28
CA GLY A 109 26.38 -20.42 -17.04
C GLY A 109 27.18 -19.72 -15.92
N PHE A 110 28.26 -19.04 -16.26
CA PHE A 110 29.06 -18.24 -15.32
C PHE A 110 28.83 -16.73 -15.42
N ASP A 111 28.18 -16.27 -16.48
CA ASP A 111 27.91 -14.86 -16.73
C ASP A 111 26.69 -14.41 -15.91
N ILE A 112 26.78 -13.26 -15.23
CA ILE A 112 25.75 -12.74 -14.33
C ILE A 112 25.62 -11.22 -14.49
N ASP A 113 24.39 -10.73 -14.50
CA ASP A 113 24.09 -9.32 -14.28
C ASP A 113 23.13 -9.19 -13.09
N GLN A 114 23.39 -8.19 -12.24
CA GLN A 114 22.63 -7.93 -11.03
C GLN A 114 22.29 -6.45 -10.92
N LYS A 115 21.01 -6.16 -10.67
CA LYS A 115 20.51 -4.80 -10.49
C LYS A 115 19.60 -4.72 -9.29
N PHE A 116 19.47 -3.52 -8.75
CA PHE A 116 18.61 -3.24 -7.61
C PHE A 116 17.32 -2.59 -8.09
N LEU A 117 16.17 -3.16 -7.73
CA LEU A 117 14.86 -2.58 -8.04
C LEU A 117 14.61 -1.36 -7.15
N LYS A 118 15.16 -0.22 -7.56
CA LYS A 118 14.95 1.07 -6.88
C LYS A 118 13.65 1.72 -7.32
N VAL A 119 12.92 2.25 -6.35
CA VAL A 119 11.70 3.02 -6.62
C VAL A 119 11.94 4.51 -6.40
N ASN A 120 11.30 5.33 -7.22
CA ASN A 120 11.35 6.77 -7.17
C ASN A 120 10.04 7.36 -7.73
N GLU A 121 9.90 8.68 -7.66
CA GLU A 121 8.66 9.38 -8.04
C GLU A 121 8.31 9.27 -9.54
N ASN A 122 9.24 8.81 -10.38
CA ASN A 122 9.01 8.64 -11.81
C ASN A 122 8.54 7.24 -12.18
N ASN A 123 8.88 6.21 -11.40
CA ASN A 123 8.53 4.82 -11.69
C ASN A 123 7.54 4.19 -10.69
N PHE A 124 7.28 4.83 -9.56
CA PHE A 124 6.40 4.32 -8.52
C PHE A 124 5.64 5.45 -7.82
N VAL A 125 4.31 5.40 -7.90
CA VAL A 125 3.40 6.27 -7.15
C VAL A 125 2.33 5.39 -6.49
N GLN A 126 2.16 5.54 -5.19
CA GLN A 126 1.13 4.87 -4.41
C GLN A 126 0.27 5.94 -3.73
N LEU A 127 -0.94 6.13 -4.24
CA LEU A 127 -1.94 6.96 -3.59
C LEU A 127 -2.46 6.29 -2.30
N PRO A 128 -2.86 7.09 -1.30
CA PRO A 128 -3.48 6.57 -0.10
C PRO A 128 -4.85 5.95 -0.42
N ASP A 129 -5.19 4.87 0.28
CA ASP A 129 -6.52 4.27 0.19
C ASP A 129 -7.54 5.11 0.99
N LYS A 130 -8.65 5.45 0.34
CA LYS A 130 -9.77 6.22 0.92
C LYS A 130 -10.37 5.54 2.16
N LYS A 131 -10.37 4.21 2.23
CA LYS A 131 -10.92 3.44 3.36
C LYS A 131 -10.10 3.60 4.64
N PHE A 132 -8.79 3.82 4.50
CA PHE A 132 -7.87 3.93 5.63
C PHE A 132 -7.48 5.38 5.93
N THR A 133 -7.69 6.30 4.98
CA THR A 133 -7.52 7.74 5.20
C THR A 133 -8.44 8.20 6.34
N LYS A 134 -7.86 8.83 7.36
CA LYS A 134 -8.61 9.40 8.49
C LYS A 134 -8.53 10.91 8.46
N VAL A 135 -9.69 11.55 8.54
CA VAL A 135 -9.79 13.00 8.68
C VAL A 135 -10.71 13.29 9.86
N ASP A 136 -10.25 14.12 10.77
CA ASP A 136 -11.01 14.57 11.92
C ASP A 136 -10.90 16.09 12.03
N TYR A 137 -12.04 16.74 12.22
CA TYR A 137 -12.13 18.18 12.42
C TYR A 137 -12.99 18.44 13.65
N GLN A 138 -12.49 19.27 14.55
CA GLN A 138 -13.18 19.58 15.80
C GLN A 138 -13.08 21.07 16.10
N MET A 139 -14.17 21.62 16.63
CA MET A 139 -14.21 22.96 17.21
C MET A 139 -14.47 22.81 18.70
N GLN A 140 -13.54 23.24 19.54
CA GLN A 140 -13.71 23.25 21.00
C GLN A 140 -13.15 24.55 21.57
N ASN A 141 -13.94 25.24 22.41
CA ASN A 141 -13.51 26.45 23.13
C ASN A 141 -12.93 27.55 22.22
N GLY A 142 -13.52 27.76 21.03
CA GLY A 142 -13.04 28.73 20.05
C GLY A 142 -11.80 28.27 19.26
N GLN A 143 -11.22 27.12 19.58
CA GLN A 143 -10.09 26.55 18.84
C GLN A 143 -10.56 25.52 17.82
N ALA A 144 -10.06 25.67 16.59
CA ALA A 144 -10.23 24.71 15.51
C ALA A 144 -9.06 23.74 15.49
N ARG A 145 -9.35 22.44 15.41
CA ARG A 145 -8.36 21.38 15.28
C ARG A 145 -8.69 20.51 14.07
N LEU A 146 -7.75 20.40 13.14
CA LEU A 146 -7.81 19.48 11.99
C LEU A 146 -6.70 18.44 12.13
N ILE A 147 -7.05 17.16 11.94
CA ILE A 147 -6.11 16.05 11.88
C ILE A 147 -6.36 15.28 10.58
N LEU A 148 -5.30 15.05 9.82
CA LEU A 148 -5.31 14.18 8.65
C LEU A 148 -4.26 13.09 8.81
N VAL A 149 -4.66 11.84 8.60
CA VAL A 149 -3.75 10.69 8.57
C VAL A 149 -3.87 9.98 7.23
N LEU A 150 -2.75 9.90 6.52
CA LEU A 150 -2.59 9.17 5.26
C LEU A 150 -1.76 7.91 5.51
N PHE A 151 -2.22 6.77 4.99
CA PHE A 151 -1.55 5.48 5.14
C PHE A 151 -1.03 4.97 3.81
N LYS A 152 0.12 4.28 3.86
CA LYS A 152 0.73 3.56 2.74
C LYS A 152 0.85 4.41 1.47
N VAL A 153 1.47 5.59 1.59
CA VAL A 153 1.59 6.56 0.49
C VAL A 153 3.05 6.68 0.03
N PHE A 154 3.27 6.83 -1.27
CA PHE A 154 4.56 7.18 -1.85
C PHE A 154 4.40 7.96 -3.17
N PRO A 155 5.26 8.95 -3.47
CA PRO A 155 6.24 9.56 -2.55
C PRO A 155 5.55 10.27 -1.38
N LYS A 156 6.35 10.85 -0.47
CA LYS A 156 5.81 11.53 0.69
C LYS A 156 4.81 12.62 0.24
N PRO A 157 3.56 12.62 0.75
CA PRO A 157 2.55 13.56 0.30
C PRO A 157 2.88 14.96 0.81
N VAL A 158 2.38 15.99 0.13
CA VAL A 158 2.32 17.37 0.67
C VAL A 158 0.87 17.82 0.61
N CYS A 159 0.28 18.13 1.76
CA CYS A 159 -1.14 18.46 1.86
C CYS A 159 -1.36 19.93 2.18
N LYS A 160 -2.41 20.52 1.61
CA LYS A 160 -2.88 21.88 1.87
C LYS A 160 -4.40 21.92 1.94
N LEU A 161 -4.93 22.96 2.56
CA LEU A 161 -6.37 23.24 2.47
C LEU A 161 -6.72 23.71 1.06
N LYS A 162 -7.75 23.11 0.45
CA LYS A 162 -8.19 23.50 -0.90
C LYS A 162 -8.64 24.96 -0.87
N ASN A 163 -8.28 25.71 -1.91
CA ASN A 163 -8.51 27.16 -2.02
C ASN A 163 -7.76 28.02 -0.98
N GLN A 164 -6.82 27.44 -0.23
CA GLN A 164 -5.88 28.19 0.60
C GLN A 164 -4.45 27.82 0.17
N GLU A 165 -3.53 28.78 0.26
CA GLU A 165 -2.09 28.50 0.04
C GLU A 165 -1.43 27.84 1.26
N ARG A 166 -2.17 27.70 2.36
CA ARG A 166 -1.67 27.18 3.63
C ARG A 166 -1.43 25.66 3.54
N VAL A 167 -0.16 25.28 3.57
CA VAL A 167 0.29 23.88 3.71
C VAL A 167 0.00 23.38 5.12
N LEU A 168 -0.51 22.16 5.23
CA LEU A 168 -0.76 21.52 6.51
C LEU A 168 0.57 21.14 7.17
N PRO A 169 0.77 21.47 8.47
CA PRO A 169 1.99 21.08 9.17
C PRO A 169 2.01 19.56 9.38
N GLU A 170 3.09 18.93 8.95
CA GLU A 170 3.38 17.56 9.31
C GLU A 170 3.78 17.48 10.78
N THR A 171 3.22 16.50 11.49
CA THR A 171 3.54 16.24 12.91
C THR A 171 4.26 14.92 13.12
N ASN A 172 4.02 13.94 12.27
CA ASN A 172 4.70 12.65 12.34
C ASN A 172 4.69 11.98 10.96
N ALA A 173 5.79 11.32 10.61
CA ALA A 173 5.89 10.43 9.47
C ALA A 173 6.66 9.16 9.87
N THR A 174 6.06 8.01 9.61
CA THR A 174 6.73 6.70 9.75
C THR A 174 6.89 6.08 8.37
N LYS A 175 8.06 5.51 8.10
CA LYS A 175 8.38 4.86 6.83
C LYS A 175 8.51 3.35 7.06
N SER A 176 7.87 2.54 6.21
CA SER A 176 8.13 1.10 6.12
C SER A 176 9.37 0.85 5.24
N VAL A 177 9.32 -0.08 4.28
CA VAL A 177 10.37 -0.28 3.27
C VAL A 177 10.47 0.97 2.39
N VAL A 178 9.33 1.35 1.79
CA VAL A 178 9.22 2.48 0.87
C VAL A 178 8.10 3.43 1.30
N LEU A 179 6.96 2.89 1.73
CA LEU A 179 5.74 3.64 1.93
C LEU A 179 5.75 4.43 3.25
N TYR A 180 5.03 5.56 3.25
CA TYR A 180 4.87 6.42 4.41
C TYR A 180 3.48 6.29 5.01
N ASN A 181 3.41 6.40 6.33
CA ASN A 181 2.21 6.81 7.05
C ASN A 181 2.48 8.20 7.63
N VAL A 182 1.69 9.20 7.25
CA VAL A 182 1.93 10.62 7.58
C VAL A 182 0.73 11.21 8.30
N THR A 183 1.00 11.93 9.39
CA THR A 183 0.00 12.66 10.18
C THR A 183 0.24 14.16 10.09
N TYR A 184 -0.80 14.88 9.71
CA TYR A 184 -0.87 16.33 9.72
C TYR A 184 -1.77 16.82 10.82
N ARG A 185 -1.39 17.91 11.48
CA ARG A 185 -2.20 18.57 12.51
C ARG A 185 -2.15 20.06 12.32
N LEU A 186 -3.31 20.69 12.30
CA LEU A 186 -3.46 22.13 12.27
C LEU A 186 -4.32 22.57 13.45
N GLU A 187 -3.82 23.54 14.20
CA GLU A 187 -4.54 24.19 15.29
C GLU A 187 -4.63 25.69 15.02
N SER A 188 -5.78 26.29 15.31
CA SER A 188 -6.07 27.70 15.05
C SER A 188 -7.00 28.24 16.14
N SER A 189 -6.79 29.48 16.56
CA SER A 189 -7.67 30.23 17.48
C SER A 189 -8.93 30.77 16.82
N GLU A 190 -9.03 30.66 15.50
CA GLU A 190 -10.18 31.06 14.70
C GLU A 190 -10.68 29.87 13.89
N SER A 191 -11.97 29.91 13.50
CA SER A 191 -12.52 28.92 12.57
C SER A 191 -11.73 28.94 11.27
N ILE A 192 -11.21 27.78 10.89
CA ILE A 192 -10.49 27.59 9.62
C ILE A 192 -11.48 27.62 8.43
N ILE A 193 -12.77 27.42 8.71
CA ILE A 193 -13.84 27.24 7.73
C ILE A 193 -14.88 28.36 7.90
N PRO A 194 -15.16 29.17 6.87
CA PRO A 194 -16.32 30.05 6.84
C PRO A 194 -17.63 29.25 6.90
N CYS A 195 -18.64 29.80 7.56
CA CYS A 195 -19.98 29.21 7.62
C CYS A 195 -20.53 28.84 6.23
N GLY A 196 -20.90 27.57 6.03
CA GLY A 196 -21.55 27.10 4.79
C GLY A 196 -20.60 26.61 3.69
N GLU A 197 -19.27 26.68 3.90
CA GLU A 197 -18.30 26.14 2.95
C GLU A 197 -17.90 24.70 3.25
N GLN A 198 -17.70 23.91 2.20
CA GLN A 198 -17.13 22.58 2.31
C GLN A 198 -15.59 22.70 2.35
N LEU A 199 -14.98 22.23 3.44
CA LEU A 199 -13.53 22.13 3.54
C LEU A 199 -13.07 20.84 2.85
N ASP A 200 -12.21 20.98 1.84
CA ASP A 200 -11.49 19.86 1.23
C ASP A 200 -9.99 20.02 1.49
N ILE A 201 -9.28 18.91 1.63
CA ILE A 201 -7.82 18.89 1.69
C ILE A 201 -7.30 18.37 0.36
N GLU A 202 -6.37 19.08 -0.25
CA GLU A 202 -5.64 18.65 -1.45
C GLU A 202 -4.25 18.15 -1.04
N CYS A 203 -3.94 16.90 -1.35
CA CYS A 203 -2.63 16.30 -1.14
C CYS A 203 -1.97 15.99 -2.49
N LYS A 204 -0.77 16.52 -2.71
CA LYS A 204 0.08 16.21 -3.86
C LYS A 204 0.96 15.00 -3.53
N VAL A 205 0.90 13.97 -4.37
CA VAL A 205 1.68 12.73 -4.26
C VAL A 205 2.44 12.54 -5.57
N GLY A 206 3.70 12.97 -5.61
CA GLY A 206 4.46 13.05 -6.86
C GLY A 206 3.78 14.01 -7.85
N LYS A 207 3.36 13.50 -9.01
CA LYS A 207 2.61 14.27 -10.02
C LYS A 207 1.09 14.20 -9.82
N GLU A 208 0.61 13.33 -8.94
CA GLU A 208 -0.82 13.09 -8.72
C GLU A 208 -1.39 13.96 -7.62
N ARG A 209 -2.71 14.17 -7.66
CA ARG A 209 -3.47 14.93 -6.66
C ARG A 209 -4.54 14.03 -6.06
N TYR A 210 -4.63 14.06 -4.73
CA TYR A 210 -5.60 13.31 -3.94
C TYR A 210 -6.41 14.28 -3.08
N PHE A 211 -7.74 14.18 -3.15
CA PHE A 211 -8.65 15.07 -2.43
C PHE A 211 -9.36 14.34 -1.30
N VAL A 212 -9.33 14.94 -0.11
CA VAL A 212 -9.99 14.42 1.10
C VAL A 212 -11.08 15.40 1.53
N PRO A 213 -12.36 15.06 1.40
CA PRO A 213 -13.44 15.91 1.91
C PRO A 213 -13.45 15.85 3.44
N VAL A 214 -13.51 17.00 4.09
CA VAL A 214 -13.69 17.09 5.54
C VAL A 214 -15.20 17.07 5.81
N LYS A 215 -15.70 15.93 6.30
CA LYS A 215 -17.10 15.81 6.69
C LYS A 215 -17.33 16.49 8.03
N ASN A 216 -17.67 17.77 8.00
CA ASN A 216 -18.40 18.41 9.09
C ASN A 216 -19.33 19.47 8.55
N SER A 217 -20.63 19.25 8.71
CA SER A 217 -21.63 20.29 8.58
C SER A 217 -21.45 21.25 9.76
N ILE A 218 -20.67 22.31 9.59
CA ILE A 218 -20.80 23.44 10.50
C ILE A 218 -22.17 24.04 10.20
N THR A 219 -23.20 23.58 10.92
CA THR A 219 -24.50 24.24 10.95
C THR A 219 -24.30 25.54 11.70
N CYS A 220 -24.14 26.63 10.96
CA CYS A 220 -24.13 27.95 11.55
C CYS A 220 -25.56 28.25 11.99
N ASN A 221 -25.80 28.09 13.29
CA ASN A 221 -26.97 28.68 13.92
C ASN A 221 -26.81 30.18 13.76
N SER A 222 -27.49 30.75 12.77
CA SER A 222 -27.68 32.18 12.70
C SER A 222 -28.40 32.57 13.97
N SER A 223 -27.67 33.19 14.89
CA SER A 223 -28.29 33.97 15.96
C SER A 223 -29.09 35.05 15.24
N LYS A 224 -30.40 34.82 15.07
CA LYS A 224 -31.34 35.91 14.89
C LYS A 224 -31.09 36.84 16.06
N THR A 225 -30.42 37.94 15.80
CA THR A 225 -30.40 39.10 16.68
C THR A 225 -31.85 39.41 17.00
N SER A 226 -32.30 39.04 18.20
CA SER A 226 -33.48 39.62 18.80
C SER A 226 -33.23 41.12 18.85
N LYS A 227 -33.94 41.85 17.99
CA LYS A 227 -34.17 43.26 18.25
C LYS A 227 -35.06 43.31 19.48
N ASP A 228 -34.45 43.50 20.64
CA ASP A 228 -35.14 44.11 21.76
C ASP A 228 -35.46 45.55 21.37
N SER A 229 -36.74 45.84 21.23
CA SER A 229 -37.27 47.16 21.58
C SER A 229 -38.51 46.93 22.42
N ALA A 230 -38.37 47.26 23.70
CA ALA A 230 -39.40 47.28 24.70
C ALA A 230 -40.69 47.96 24.21
N THR A 231 -41.85 47.41 24.57
CA THR A 231 -42.91 48.20 25.23
C THR A 231 -44.05 47.32 25.77
N SER A 232 -44.38 47.63 27.02
CA SER A 232 -45.67 47.53 27.69
C SER A 232 -46.17 46.18 28.23
N LEU A 233 -46.12 46.10 29.56
CA LEU A 233 -47.14 45.46 30.38
C LEU A 233 -48.55 45.88 29.92
N VAL A 234 -49.44 44.91 29.73
CA VAL A 234 -50.84 44.99 30.17
C VAL A 234 -51.24 43.61 30.71
N THR A 235 -51.57 43.60 31.99
CA THR A 235 -52.18 42.52 32.76
C THR A 235 -53.62 42.29 32.29
N ILE A 236 -54.00 41.07 31.89
CA ILE A 236 -55.39 40.59 31.99
C ILE A 236 -55.41 39.13 32.46
N VAL A 237 -56.17 38.94 33.54
CA VAL A 237 -56.55 37.70 34.23
C VAL A 237 -57.54 36.89 33.40
N GLY A 238 -57.51 35.54 33.46
CA GLY A 238 -58.66 34.74 33.00
C GLY A 238 -58.42 33.25 32.73
N VAL A 239 -58.48 32.45 33.80
CA VAL A 239 -59.03 31.08 33.96
C VAL A 239 -59.43 30.26 32.71
N CYS A 240 -58.94 29.00 32.65
CA CYS A 240 -59.67 27.74 32.35
C CYS A 240 -58.65 26.58 32.33
N VAL A 241 -58.51 25.76 33.38
CA VAL A 241 -59.31 24.56 33.71
C VAL A 241 -59.31 23.48 32.61
N ALA A 242 -58.74 22.33 33.00
CA ALA A 242 -59.09 20.95 32.63
C ALA A 242 -58.50 20.28 31.37
N CYS A 243 -57.86 19.13 31.67
CA CYS A 243 -57.87 17.86 30.93
C CYS A 243 -57.05 17.75 29.63
N ILE A 244 -55.85 17.14 29.72
CA ILE A 244 -55.55 15.92 28.95
C ILE A 244 -54.75 14.95 29.82
N SER A 245 -55.37 13.81 30.05
CA SER A 245 -54.93 12.66 30.82
C SER A 245 -53.88 11.83 30.06
N PHE A 246 -53.01 11.16 30.82
CA PHE A 246 -52.55 9.77 30.62
C PHE A 246 -52.58 9.21 29.20
N VAL A 247 -51.42 9.01 28.57
CA VAL A 247 -50.93 7.75 27.95
C VAL A 247 -49.45 7.96 27.63
N GLY A 248 -48.55 7.06 28.09
CA GLY A 248 -47.20 7.00 27.51
C GLY A 248 -46.05 6.55 28.41
N LEU A 249 -46.27 6.23 29.69
CA LEU A 249 -45.24 5.65 30.56
C LEU A 249 -45.34 4.11 30.59
N ALA A 250 -45.11 3.46 29.43
CA ALA A 250 -45.08 1.99 29.37
C ALA A 250 -44.24 1.39 28.22
N VAL A 251 -43.35 2.16 27.56
CA VAL A 251 -42.54 1.63 26.43
C VAL A 251 -41.05 1.47 26.76
N LEU A 252 -40.59 1.93 27.93
CA LEU A 252 -39.15 1.96 28.27
C LEU A 252 -38.60 0.76 29.08
N TRP A 253 -39.38 -0.31 29.28
CA TRP A 253 -38.90 -1.49 30.03
C TRP A 253 -38.78 -2.80 29.23
N ALA A 254 -39.15 -2.81 27.94
CA ALA A 254 -39.13 -4.04 27.13
C ALA A 254 -37.85 -4.27 26.29
N HIS A 255 -36.96 -3.27 26.13
CA HIS A 255 -35.78 -3.42 25.26
C HIS A 255 -34.45 -3.74 25.97
N CYS A 256 -34.43 -3.84 27.30
CA CYS A 256 -33.19 -4.08 28.07
C CYS A 256 -32.92 -5.56 28.43
N LYS A 257 -33.70 -6.52 27.89
CA LYS A 257 -33.55 -7.96 28.23
C LYS A 257 -33.12 -8.89 27.08
N ARG A 258 -32.80 -8.37 25.88
CA ARG A 258 -32.32 -9.20 24.74
C ARG A 258 -30.82 -9.21 24.47
N LYS A 259 -29.99 -8.45 25.21
CA LYS A 259 -28.53 -8.39 25.01
C LYS A 259 -27.67 -9.26 25.94
N LYS A 260 -28.26 -10.13 26.78
CA LYS A 260 -27.50 -11.02 27.68
C LYS A 260 -27.37 -12.48 27.25
N LYS A 261 -27.92 -12.88 26.08
CA LYS A 261 -27.87 -14.29 25.64
C LYS A 261 -26.76 -14.65 24.64
N HIS A 262 -26.08 -13.68 24.03
CA HIS A 262 -25.03 -13.98 23.02
C HIS A 262 -23.57 -13.93 23.54
N ASN A 263 -23.33 -13.56 24.80
CA ASN A 263 -21.96 -13.53 25.36
C ASN A 263 -21.54 -14.84 26.05
N GLY A 264 -22.42 -15.85 26.14
CA GLY A 264 -22.13 -17.13 26.80
C GLY A 264 -21.50 -18.19 25.89
N GLU A 265 -21.73 -18.12 24.57
CA GLU A 265 -21.29 -19.16 23.63
C GLU A 265 -19.90 -18.92 23.03
N TYR A 266 -19.41 -17.68 23.05
CA TYR A 266 -18.09 -17.37 22.49
C TYR A 266 -16.92 -17.81 23.40
N LYS A 267 -17.15 -17.97 24.71
CA LYS A 267 -16.12 -18.43 25.66
C LYS A 267 -15.86 -19.94 25.64
N ARG A 268 -16.67 -20.75 24.94
CA ARG A 268 -16.39 -22.20 24.78
C ARG A 268 -15.57 -22.54 23.54
N ALA A 269 -15.44 -21.64 22.57
CA ALA A 269 -14.68 -21.90 21.34
C ALA A 269 -13.18 -21.63 21.50
N VAL A 270 -12.77 -20.77 22.43
CA VAL A 270 -11.35 -20.36 22.60
C VAL A 270 -10.54 -21.40 23.39
N ASN A 271 -11.15 -22.12 24.34
CA ASN A 271 -10.43 -23.13 25.14
C ASN A 271 -10.22 -24.48 24.42
N LYS A 272 -10.55 -24.61 23.13
CA LYS A 272 -10.36 -25.85 22.35
C LYS A 272 -9.23 -25.74 21.31
N ALA A 273 -8.58 -24.57 21.17
CA ALA A 273 -7.52 -24.33 20.19
C ALA A 273 -6.10 -24.29 20.79
N GLU A 274 -5.95 -24.16 22.12
CA GLU A 274 -4.64 -24.10 22.80
C GLU A 274 -4.04 -25.48 23.15
N GLY A 275 -4.59 -26.57 22.60
CA GLY A 275 -4.21 -27.95 22.95
C GLY A 275 -3.49 -28.75 21.86
N MET A 276 -2.96 -28.12 20.81
CA MET A 276 -2.23 -28.83 19.74
C MET A 276 -0.76 -28.41 19.68
N ASN A 277 0.05 -29.04 20.54
CA ASN A 277 1.49 -29.13 20.38
C ASN A 277 1.81 -30.05 19.20
N LEU A 278 2.52 -29.54 18.19
CA LEU A 278 3.22 -30.35 17.20
C LEU A 278 4.72 -30.22 17.43
N THR A 279 5.29 -31.31 17.93
CA THR A 279 6.71 -31.59 18.00
C THR A 279 7.26 -31.76 16.59
N ILE A 280 8.37 -31.09 16.27
CA ILE A 280 9.35 -31.50 15.25
C ILE A 280 10.68 -31.62 15.97
#